data_AF-A0A9D6L954-F1
#
_entry.id   AF-A0A9D6L954-F1
#
_cell.length_a   1.000
_cell.length_b   1.000
_cell.length_c   1.000
_cell.angle_alpha   90.00
_cell.angle_beta   90.00
_cell.angle_gamma   90.00
#
_symmetry.space_group_name_H-M   'P 1'
#
loop_
_entity.id
_entity.type
_entity.pdbx_description
1 polymer ?
#
loop_
_entity_poly.entity_id
_entity_poly.type
_entity_poly.pdbx_seq_one_letter_code
_entity_poly.pdbx_strand_id
1 'polypeptide(L)'
;MSTRRNDPFGARAALATPHNSVHIHRLDRLEQSLGVSVARLPYSIKVLIEAALRTCDGYQVTEADVKRLASWNAASPDPHEIPFKPARVVLQDFTGVPCVVDLAAMRDAVQRLGGDPKRINPLVPVDLVIDHSVQVDVFGNVIALERNAEIEFDRNRERYEFLRWGQQAFANFRVVPPATGIVHQVNLEYLAHGVLTAPDPAGGVAAYPDSLVGTDS
;
A
#
# COMPACT_ATOMS: atom_id res chain seq x y z
N MET A 1 -11.19 -25.69 -1.87
CA MET A 1 -11.32 -24.23 -2.01
C MET A 1 -12.59 -23.80 -1.28
N SER A 2 -12.46 -23.39 -0.03
CA SER A 2 -13.61 -23.04 0.83
C SER A 2 -14.14 -21.67 0.41
N THR A 3 -15.34 -21.62 -0.14
CA THR A 3 -16.12 -20.41 -0.48
C THR A 3 -16.69 -19.72 0.76
N ARG A 4 -15.98 -19.76 1.90
CA ARG A 4 -16.37 -18.96 3.06
C ARG A 4 -16.13 -17.51 2.70
N ARG A 5 -17.23 -16.78 2.50
CA ARG A 5 -17.26 -15.32 2.61
C ARG A 5 -16.67 -14.99 3.98
N ASN A 6 -15.37 -14.67 4.03
CA ASN A 6 -14.69 -14.30 5.26
C ASN A 6 -15.22 -12.94 5.71
N ASP A 7 -16.29 -12.98 6.49
CA ASP A 7 -16.86 -11.84 7.21
C ASP A 7 -17.37 -12.34 8.58
N PRO A 8 -16.46 -12.75 9.49
CA PRO A 8 -16.83 -13.38 10.76
C PRO A 8 -17.63 -12.45 11.68
N PHE A 9 -17.56 -11.14 11.45
CA PHE A 9 -18.26 -10.12 12.25
C PHE A 9 -19.52 -9.58 11.58
N GLY A 10 -19.89 -10.06 10.38
CA GLY A 10 -21.02 -9.52 9.62
C GLY A 10 -20.88 -8.02 9.34
N ALA A 11 -19.63 -7.56 9.20
CA ALA A 11 -19.30 -6.15 9.04
C ALA A 11 -19.39 -5.69 7.58
N ARG A 12 -19.36 -6.60 6.61
CA ARG A 12 -19.44 -6.21 5.20
C ARG A 12 -20.86 -5.75 4.85
N ALA A 13 -20.97 -4.54 4.30
CA ALA A 13 -22.25 -3.99 3.85
C ALA A 13 -22.10 -3.23 2.54
N ALA A 14 -23.19 -3.17 1.77
CA ALA A 14 -23.28 -2.29 0.61
C ALA A 14 -23.53 -0.85 1.04
N LEU A 15 -22.79 0.08 0.45
CA LEU A 15 -22.99 1.52 0.52
C LEU A 15 -23.44 1.99 -0.87
N ALA A 16 -24.63 2.58 -0.94
CA ALA A 16 -25.10 3.23 -2.15
C ALA A 16 -24.41 4.59 -2.29
N THR A 17 -23.79 4.84 -3.44
CA THR A 17 -23.29 6.16 -3.83
C THR A 17 -24.10 6.69 -5.02
N PRO A 18 -23.99 7.98 -5.37
CA PRO A 18 -24.68 8.53 -6.54
C PRO A 18 -24.37 7.84 -7.87
N HIS A 19 -23.21 7.16 -7.98
CA HIS A 19 -22.76 6.56 -9.24
C HIS A 19 -22.86 5.03 -9.24
N ASN A 20 -22.56 4.39 -8.11
CA ASN A 20 -22.48 2.94 -8.00
C ASN A 20 -22.66 2.47 -6.55
N SER A 21 -22.96 1.19 -6.37
CA SER A 21 -22.87 0.55 -5.05
C SER A 21 -21.47 -0.01 -4.83
N VAL A 22 -20.92 0.24 -3.64
CA VAL A 22 -19.63 -0.30 -3.20
C VAL A 22 -19.81 -1.09 -1.91
N HIS A 23 -18.92 -2.03 -1.62
CA HIS A 23 -18.87 -2.75 -0.36
C HIS A 23 -17.89 -2.09 0.60
N ILE A 24 -18.29 -1.94 1.86
CA ILE A 24 -17.47 -1.40 2.94
C ILE A 24 -17.54 -2.30 4.17
N HIS A 25 -16.54 -2.20 5.06
CA HIS A 25 -16.58 -2.84 6.38
C HIS A 25 -17.08 -1.82 7.43
N ARG A 26 -18.28 -2.07 7.92
CA ARG A 26 -19.03 -1.23 8.86
C ARG A 26 -18.54 -1.43 10.29
N LEU A 27 -17.87 -0.42 10.84
CA LEU A 27 -17.36 -0.48 12.22
C LEU A 27 -18.47 -0.53 13.28
N ASP A 28 -19.65 0.02 12.99
CA ASP A 28 -20.82 -0.06 13.87
C ASP A 28 -21.37 -1.49 14.00
N ARG A 29 -21.20 -2.34 12.98
CA ARG A 29 -21.52 -3.77 13.07
C ARG A 29 -20.57 -4.50 14.01
N LEU A 30 -19.29 -4.11 14.01
CA LEU A 30 -18.32 -4.66 14.95
C LEU A 30 -18.68 -4.30 16.41
N GLU A 31 -19.02 -3.04 16.66
CA GLU A 31 -19.49 -2.55 17.98
C GLU A 31 -20.71 -3.35 18.48
N GLN A 32 -21.70 -3.60 17.62
CA GLN A 32 -22.86 -4.45 17.96
C GLN A 32 -22.47 -5.90 18.24
N SER A 33 -21.55 -6.47 17.45
CA SER A 33 -21.15 -7.88 17.58
C SER A 33 -20.31 -8.17 18.83
N LEU A 34 -19.52 -7.19 19.29
CA LEU A 34 -18.59 -7.36 20.41
C LEU A 34 -19.03 -6.65 21.69
N GLY A 35 -20.01 -5.76 21.64
CA GLY A 35 -20.43 -4.97 22.79
C GLY A 35 -19.37 -3.96 23.25
N VAL A 36 -18.52 -3.47 22.33
CA VAL A 36 -17.42 -2.52 22.61
C VAL A 36 -17.64 -1.20 21.88
N SER A 37 -17.22 -0.08 22.48
CA SER A 37 -17.45 1.25 21.87
C SER A 37 -16.36 1.62 20.86
N VAL A 38 -16.49 1.11 19.63
CA VAL A 38 -15.58 1.45 18.51
C VAL A 38 -15.74 2.92 18.11
N ALA A 39 -16.94 3.48 18.26
CA ALA A 39 -17.21 4.89 17.94
C ALA A 39 -16.31 5.89 18.67
N ARG A 40 -15.88 5.58 19.90
CA ARG A 40 -15.03 6.45 20.74
C ARG A 40 -13.53 6.30 20.49
N LEU A 41 -13.11 5.31 19.72
CA LEU A 41 -11.70 5.08 19.43
C LEU A 41 -11.13 6.21 18.54
N PRO A 42 -9.81 6.49 18.65
CA PRO A 42 -9.13 7.39 17.74
C PRO A 42 -9.30 6.97 16.28
N TYR A 43 -9.36 7.92 15.35
CA TYR A 43 -9.49 7.63 13.91
C TYR A 43 -8.35 6.77 13.37
N SER A 44 -7.12 6.94 13.88
CA SER A 44 -5.99 6.08 13.53
C SER A 44 -6.26 4.60 13.85
N ILE A 45 -6.82 4.31 15.02
CA ILE A 45 -7.20 2.94 15.42
C ILE A 45 -8.35 2.42 14.55
N LYS A 46 -9.31 3.28 14.17
CA LYS A 46 -10.41 2.90 13.27
C LYS A 46 -9.90 2.44 11.89
N VAL A 47 -8.84 3.06 11.35
CA VAL A 47 -8.21 2.62 10.10
C VAL A 47 -7.58 1.24 10.26
N LEU A 48 -6.90 0.98 11.39
CA LEU A 48 -6.34 -0.34 11.68
C LEU A 48 -7.43 -1.42 11.82
N ILE A 49 -8.54 -1.10 12.50
CA ILE A 49 -9.70 -2.00 12.62
C ILE A 49 -10.30 -2.31 11.25
N GLU A 50 -10.48 -1.31 10.38
CA GLU A 50 -10.98 -1.53 9.02
C GLU A 50 -10.08 -2.48 8.24
N ALA A 51 -8.76 -2.23 8.26
CA ALA A 51 -7.79 -3.06 7.57
C ALA A 51 -7.82 -4.50 8.09
N ALA A 52 -7.89 -4.68 9.41
CA ALA A 52 -7.99 -6.00 10.04
C ALA A 52 -9.30 -6.72 9.68
N LEU A 53 -10.44 -6.02 9.70
CA LEU A 53 -11.73 -6.59 9.30
C LEU A 53 -11.70 -7.06 7.84
N ARG A 54 -11.27 -6.19 6.94
CA ARG A 54 -11.25 -6.46 5.49
C ARG A 54 -10.32 -7.60 5.11
N THR A 55 -9.26 -7.80 5.89
CA THR A 55 -8.22 -8.80 5.58
C THR A 55 -8.20 -9.99 6.53
N CYS A 56 -9.23 -10.13 7.38
CA CYS A 56 -9.40 -11.24 8.32
C CYS A 56 -9.53 -12.56 7.55
N ASP A 57 -8.45 -13.33 7.50
CA ASP A 57 -8.35 -14.60 6.80
C ASP A 57 -8.30 -15.81 7.75
N GLY A 58 -8.24 -15.56 9.06
CA GLY A 58 -8.12 -16.58 10.09
C GLY A 58 -6.70 -17.15 10.21
N TYR A 59 -5.73 -16.59 9.48
CA TYR A 59 -4.33 -17.04 9.49
C TYR A 59 -3.34 -15.89 9.72
N GLN A 60 -3.21 -14.96 8.77
CA GLN A 60 -2.35 -13.78 8.93
C GLN A 60 -3.04 -12.71 9.76
N VAL A 61 -4.37 -12.60 9.63
CA VAL A 61 -5.20 -11.72 10.44
C VAL A 61 -6.33 -12.55 11.02
N THR A 62 -6.35 -12.64 12.34
CA THR A 62 -7.30 -13.48 13.08
C THR A 62 -8.45 -12.66 13.66
N GLU A 63 -9.55 -13.34 13.99
CA GLU A 63 -10.64 -12.71 14.74
C GLU A 63 -10.19 -12.15 16.10
N ALA A 64 -9.16 -12.77 16.71
CA ALA A 64 -8.59 -12.30 17.96
C ALA A 64 -7.91 -10.93 17.77
N ASP A 65 -7.23 -10.70 16.65
CA ASP A 65 -6.57 -9.43 16.35
C ASP A 65 -7.59 -8.31 16.16
N VAL A 66 -8.69 -8.58 15.45
CA VAL A 66 -9.80 -7.63 15.31
C VAL A 66 -10.41 -7.29 16.67
N LYS A 67 -10.66 -8.29 17.52
CA LYS A 67 -11.20 -8.09 18.87
C LYS A 67 -10.27 -7.24 19.73
N ARG A 68 -8.96 -7.50 19.72
CA ARG A 68 -7.95 -6.72 20.46
C ARG A 68 -7.95 -5.26 20.05
N LEU A 69 -7.93 -5.00 18.75
CA LEU A 69 -8.00 -3.64 18.20
C LEU A 69 -9.28 -2.92 18.60
N ALA A 70 -10.43 -3.61 18.56
CA ALA A 70 -11.72 -3.05 18.96
C ALA A 70 -11.82 -2.76 20.46
N SER A 71 -11.06 -3.47 21.29
CA SER A 71 -10.95 -3.26 22.74
C SER A 71 -9.76 -2.39 23.15
N TRP A 72 -9.10 -1.71 22.21
CA TRP A 72 -7.90 -0.93 22.49
C TRP A 72 -8.14 0.15 23.56
N ASN A 73 -7.19 0.26 24.49
CA ASN A 73 -7.25 1.21 25.60
C ASN A 73 -5.90 1.92 25.80
N ALA A 74 -5.88 3.23 25.59
CA ALA A 74 -4.67 4.05 25.77
C ALA A 74 -4.12 4.02 27.21
N ALA A 75 -4.99 3.87 28.21
CA ALA A 75 -4.60 3.83 29.62
C ALA A 75 -3.99 2.49 30.04
N SER A 76 -4.20 1.44 29.23
CA SER A 76 -3.65 0.11 29.46
C SER A 76 -3.29 -0.49 28.10
N PRO A 77 -2.16 -0.06 27.50
CA PRO A 77 -1.76 -0.53 26.19
C PRO A 77 -1.43 -2.03 26.25
N ASP A 78 -2.08 -2.80 25.39
CA ASP A 78 -1.78 -4.22 25.18
C ASP A 78 -0.44 -4.34 24.43
N PRO A 79 0.59 -5.01 24.97
CA PRO A 79 1.87 -5.18 24.30
C PRO A 79 1.82 -6.15 23.12
N HIS A 80 0.68 -6.80 22.85
CA HIS A 80 0.54 -7.72 21.74
C HIS A 80 0.73 -7.04 20.38
N GLU A 81 1.53 -7.66 19.52
CA GLU A 81 1.73 -7.19 18.15
C GLU A 81 0.45 -7.34 17.32
N ILE A 82 0.14 -6.35 16.49
CA ILE A 82 -1.04 -6.37 15.63
C ILE A 82 -0.63 -6.47 14.17
N PRO A 83 -1.28 -7.33 13.37
CA PRO A 83 -1.04 -7.33 11.94
C PRO A 83 -1.65 -6.08 11.31
N PHE A 84 -0.92 -5.47 10.39
CA PHE A 84 -1.43 -4.38 9.56
C PHE A 84 -1.08 -4.63 8.11
N LYS A 85 -2.11 -4.79 7.27
CA LYS A 85 -1.98 -4.90 5.81
C LYS A 85 -2.34 -3.54 5.20
N PRO A 86 -1.35 -2.68 4.89
CA PRO A 86 -1.62 -1.37 4.30
C PRO A 86 -2.27 -1.52 2.92
N ALA A 87 -2.93 -0.46 2.49
CA ALA A 87 -3.66 -0.45 1.24
C ALA A 87 -2.76 -0.33 -0.01
N ARG A 88 -1.57 0.29 0.16
CA ARG A 88 -0.53 0.44 -0.87
C ARG A 88 0.85 0.64 -0.24
N VAL A 89 1.89 0.70 -1.06
CA VAL A 89 3.28 1.03 -0.65
C VAL A 89 3.79 2.19 -1.51
N VAL A 90 4.59 3.06 -0.92
CA VAL A 90 5.33 4.10 -1.66
C VAL A 90 6.83 3.89 -1.47
N LEU A 91 7.59 3.98 -2.55
CA LEU A 91 9.04 3.84 -2.55
C LEU A 91 9.67 5.11 -3.13
N GLN A 92 10.90 5.40 -2.70
CA GLN A 92 11.79 6.32 -3.39
C GLN A 92 12.92 5.53 -4.09
N ASP A 93 13.68 6.13 -5.00
CA ASP A 93 14.58 5.38 -5.89
C ASP A 93 15.79 4.70 -5.21
N PHE A 94 16.33 5.22 -4.11
CA PHE A 94 17.45 4.61 -3.37
C PHE A 94 17.03 3.32 -2.67
N THR A 95 15.82 3.26 -2.12
CA THR A 95 15.29 2.06 -1.47
C THR A 95 14.44 1.19 -2.40
N GLY A 96 13.90 1.79 -3.47
CA GLY A 96 13.08 1.12 -4.46
C GLY A 96 13.87 0.27 -5.43
N VAL A 97 15.06 0.72 -5.86
CA VAL A 97 15.96 -0.11 -6.69
C VAL A 97 16.29 -1.44 -6.02
N PRO A 98 16.83 -1.50 -4.77
CA PRO A 98 17.11 -2.78 -4.13
C PRO A 98 15.84 -3.62 -3.90
N CYS A 99 14.69 -3.00 -3.63
CA CYS A 99 13.42 -3.74 -3.55
C CYS A 99 13.06 -4.46 -4.86
N VAL A 100 13.24 -3.81 -6.01
CA VAL A 100 13.00 -4.42 -7.34
C VAL A 100 14.05 -5.50 -7.65
N VAL A 101 15.30 -5.31 -7.23
CA VAL A 101 16.36 -6.34 -7.31
C VAL A 101 15.95 -7.57 -6.49
N ASP A 102 15.46 -7.40 -5.27
CA ASP A 102 15.01 -8.50 -4.42
C ASP A 102 13.86 -9.27 -5.07
N LEU A 103 12.88 -8.58 -5.65
CA LEU A 103 11.79 -9.22 -6.39
C LEU A 103 12.30 -10.02 -7.60
N ALA A 104 13.28 -9.49 -8.33
CA ALA A 104 13.91 -10.20 -9.44
C ALA A 104 14.67 -11.45 -8.96
N ALA A 105 15.47 -11.32 -7.90
CA ALA A 105 16.20 -12.44 -7.30
C ALA A 105 15.27 -13.53 -6.75
N MET A 106 14.14 -13.12 -6.15
CA MET A 106 13.09 -14.03 -5.70
C MET A 106 12.44 -14.79 -6.86
N ARG A 107 12.20 -14.13 -8.01
CA ARG A 107 11.70 -14.79 -9.22
C ARG A 107 12.66 -15.88 -9.70
N ASP A 108 13.94 -15.57 -9.78
CA ASP A 108 14.96 -16.52 -10.18
C ASP A 108 15.05 -17.70 -9.19
N ALA A 109 14.97 -17.42 -7.88
CA ALA A 109 14.98 -18.45 -6.85
C ALA A 109 13.77 -19.40 -6.96
N VAL A 110 12.56 -18.85 -7.15
CA VAL A 110 11.34 -19.65 -7.35
C VAL A 110 11.45 -20.51 -8.62
N GLN A 111 12.01 -19.95 -9.71
CA GLN A 111 12.23 -20.69 -10.94
C GLN A 111 13.16 -21.88 -10.75
N ARG A 112 14.30 -21.67 -10.06
CA ARG A 112 15.28 -22.74 -9.77
C ARG A 112 14.68 -23.86 -8.94
N LEU A 113 13.70 -23.56 -8.09
CA LEU A 113 12.97 -24.53 -7.27
C LEU A 113 11.80 -25.20 -8.03
N GLY A 114 11.62 -24.90 -9.32
CA GLY A 114 10.55 -25.48 -10.15
C GLY A 114 9.17 -24.85 -9.92
N GLY A 115 9.09 -23.71 -9.24
CA GLY A 115 7.85 -22.95 -9.06
C GLY A 115 7.60 -21.95 -10.20
N ASP A 116 6.41 -21.35 -10.20
CA ASP A 116 6.06 -20.27 -11.13
C ASP A 116 6.59 -18.91 -10.63
N PRO A 117 7.57 -18.28 -11.32
CA PRO A 117 8.13 -17.00 -10.91
C PRO A 117 7.11 -15.86 -10.94
N LYS A 118 6.06 -15.97 -11.76
CA LYS A 118 5.02 -14.92 -11.85
C LYS A 118 4.23 -14.77 -10.56
N ARG A 119 4.29 -15.75 -9.65
CA ARG A 119 3.74 -15.64 -8.29
C ARG A 119 4.46 -14.60 -7.43
N ILE A 120 5.70 -14.26 -7.77
CA ILE A 120 6.42 -13.15 -7.13
C ILE A 120 5.99 -11.85 -7.82
N ASN A 121 5.05 -11.17 -7.17
CA ASN A 121 4.50 -9.91 -7.61
C ASN A 121 3.99 -9.11 -6.38
N PRO A 122 4.04 -7.77 -6.39
CA PRO A 122 3.35 -6.96 -5.40
C PRO A 122 1.87 -7.30 -5.27
N LEU A 123 1.41 -7.50 -4.03
CA LEU A 123 0.00 -7.82 -3.72
C LEU A 123 -0.88 -6.58 -3.65
N VAL A 124 -0.29 -5.44 -3.33
CA VAL A 124 -0.94 -4.13 -3.26
C VAL A 124 -0.28 -3.19 -4.27
N PRO A 125 -0.93 -2.08 -4.65
CA PRO A 125 -0.30 -1.03 -5.45
C PRO A 125 1.00 -0.54 -4.81
N VAL A 126 2.01 -0.34 -5.65
CA VAL A 126 3.32 0.19 -5.28
C VAL A 126 3.66 1.32 -6.24
N ASP A 127 3.90 2.50 -5.68
CA ASP A 127 4.34 3.68 -6.41
C ASP A 127 5.77 4.00 -6.03
N LEU A 128 6.70 3.95 -6.99
CA LEU A 128 8.08 4.37 -6.82
C LEU A 128 8.27 5.77 -7.41
N VAL A 129 8.74 6.71 -6.61
CA VAL A 129 9.08 8.07 -7.07
C VAL A 129 10.59 8.22 -7.21
N ILE A 130 11.05 8.73 -8.35
CA ILE A 130 12.47 9.03 -8.57
C ILE A 130 12.71 10.50 -8.19
N ASP A 131 13.33 10.71 -7.04
CA ASP A 131 13.55 12.05 -6.47
C ASP A 131 14.90 12.22 -5.73
N HIS A 132 15.62 11.14 -5.41
CA HIS A 132 16.92 11.19 -4.71
C HIS A 132 18.13 11.20 -5.67
N SER A 133 17.89 11.21 -6.97
CA SER A 133 18.91 11.11 -8.01
C SER A 133 19.49 12.46 -8.45
N VAL A 134 18.70 13.53 -8.39
CA VAL A 134 19.10 14.87 -8.84
C VAL A 134 20.10 15.48 -7.87
N GLN A 135 21.20 16.02 -8.40
CA GLN A 135 22.19 16.81 -7.66
C GLN A 135 22.27 18.23 -8.22
N VAL A 136 22.69 19.18 -7.37
CA VAL A 136 22.88 20.58 -7.78
C VAL A 136 24.32 20.75 -8.29
N ASP A 137 24.60 20.27 -9.50
CA ASP A 137 25.90 20.45 -10.17
C ASP A 137 26.08 21.87 -10.71
N VAL A 138 24.99 22.45 -11.22
CA VAL A 138 24.92 23.81 -11.76
C VAL A 138 23.82 24.58 -11.03
N PHE A 139 24.07 25.85 -10.69
CA PHE A 139 23.11 26.72 -10.00
C PHE A 139 23.21 28.18 -10.48
N GLY A 140 22.19 28.98 -10.15
CA GLY A 140 22.23 30.44 -10.33
C GLY A 140 22.13 30.95 -11.77
N ASN A 141 21.69 30.12 -12.72
CA ASN A 141 21.47 30.52 -14.11
C ASN A 141 20.22 29.85 -14.70
N VAL A 142 19.75 30.37 -15.84
CA VAL A 142 18.49 29.94 -16.49
C VAL A 142 18.54 28.53 -17.08
N ILE A 143 19.74 27.98 -17.34
CA ILE A 143 19.93 26.63 -17.89
C ILE A 143 20.20 25.57 -16.81
N ALA A 144 20.25 25.95 -15.53
CA ALA A 144 20.67 25.08 -14.44
C ALA A 144 19.78 23.83 -14.30
N LEU A 145 18.46 24.00 -14.44
CA LEU A 145 17.51 22.90 -14.35
C LEU A 145 17.75 21.86 -15.44
N GLU A 146 17.83 22.30 -16.70
CA GLU A 146 18.07 21.43 -17.86
C GLU A 146 19.42 20.71 -17.70
N ARG A 147 20.47 21.44 -17.32
CA ARG A 147 21.80 20.87 -17.20
C ARG A 147 21.93 19.85 -16.08
N ASN A 148 21.28 20.10 -14.93
CA ASN A 148 21.27 19.13 -13.83
C ASN A 148 20.47 17.87 -14.21
N ALA A 149 19.35 18.01 -14.94
CA ALA A 149 18.57 16.87 -15.41
C ALA A 149 19.34 16.01 -16.43
N GLU A 150 20.09 16.62 -17.36
CA GLU A 150 20.98 15.88 -18.27
C GLU A 150 22.04 15.06 -17.51
N ILE A 151 22.73 15.71 -16.56
CA ILE A 151 23.78 15.08 -15.75
C ILE A 151 23.21 13.93 -14.91
N GLU A 152 22.04 14.16 -14.29
CA GLU A 152 21.31 13.14 -13.53
C GLU A 152 21.00 11.91 -14.39
N PHE A 153 20.45 12.12 -15.59
CA PHE A 153 20.07 11.04 -16.50
C PHE A 153 21.29 10.24 -16.95
N ASP A 154 22.40 10.91 -17.28
CA ASP A 154 23.63 10.23 -17.68
C ASP A 154 24.24 9.41 -16.54
N ARG A 155 24.21 9.92 -15.30
CA ARG A 155 24.72 9.21 -14.12
C ARG A 155 23.86 8.01 -13.70
N ASN A 156 22.55 8.08 -13.90
CA ASN A 156 21.59 7.10 -13.38
C ASN A 156 20.92 6.25 -14.46
N ARG A 157 21.42 6.29 -15.70
CA ARG A 157 20.83 5.59 -16.86
C ARG A 157 20.47 4.14 -16.59
N GLU A 158 21.42 3.35 -16.08
CA GLU A 158 21.20 1.93 -15.80
C GLU A 158 20.11 1.70 -14.74
N ARG A 159 20.08 2.54 -13.70
CA ARG A 159 19.04 2.49 -12.66
C ARG A 159 17.67 2.78 -13.26
N TYR A 160 17.55 3.76 -14.15
CA TYR A 160 16.28 4.10 -14.79
C TYR A 160 15.81 3.04 -15.77
N GLU A 161 16.73 2.45 -16.54
CA GLU A 161 16.43 1.31 -17.40
C GLU A 161 15.94 0.11 -16.58
N PHE A 162 16.58 -0.16 -15.44
CA PHE A 162 16.18 -1.23 -14.53
C PHE A 162 14.79 -0.97 -13.90
N LEU A 163 14.52 0.24 -13.43
CA LEU A 163 13.20 0.60 -12.90
C LEU A 163 12.10 0.56 -13.97
N ARG A 164 12.42 0.99 -15.20
CA ARG A 164 11.51 0.90 -16.34
C ARG A 164 11.19 -0.55 -16.70
N TRP A 165 12.18 -1.44 -16.65
CA TRP A 165 11.96 -2.88 -16.76
C TRP A 165 11.05 -3.37 -15.63
N GLY A 166 11.30 -2.96 -14.38
CA GLY A 166 10.48 -3.31 -13.22
C GLY A 166 9.00 -2.96 -13.40
N GLN A 167 8.71 -1.75 -13.89
CA GLN A 167 7.35 -1.31 -14.24
C GLN A 167 6.65 -2.20 -15.27
N GLN A 168 7.39 -2.79 -16.19
CA GLN A 168 6.82 -3.71 -17.20
C GLN A 168 6.72 -5.14 -16.66
N ALA A 169 7.64 -5.53 -15.78
CA ALA A 169 7.78 -6.90 -15.29
C ALA A 169 6.82 -7.24 -14.12
N PHE A 170 6.38 -6.25 -13.34
CA PHE A 170 5.52 -6.43 -12.17
C PHE A 170 4.17 -5.73 -12.35
N ALA A 171 3.08 -6.46 -12.08
CA ALA A 171 1.77 -5.85 -11.97
C ALA A 171 1.68 -5.04 -10.67
N ASN A 172 0.81 -4.03 -10.64
CA ASN A 172 0.64 -3.11 -9.50
C ASN A 172 1.89 -2.29 -9.15
N PHE A 173 2.87 -2.20 -10.04
CA PHE A 173 4.09 -1.42 -9.83
C PHE A 173 4.13 -0.26 -10.84
N ARG A 174 4.19 0.96 -10.33
CA ARG A 174 4.28 2.20 -11.12
C ARG A 174 5.50 3.00 -10.71
N VAL A 175 6.18 3.58 -11.68
CA VAL A 175 7.35 4.44 -11.51
C VAL A 175 7.00 5.84 -11.98
N VAL A 176 7.08 6.80 -11.05
CA VAL A 176 7.00 8.23 -11.34
C VAL A 176 8.39 8.71 -11.78
N PRO A 177 8.51 9.29 -12.99
CA PRO A 177 9.80 9.67 -13.56
C PRO A 177 10.48 10.82 -12.79
N PRO A 178 11.80 11.02 -12.98
CA PRO A 178 12.53 12.13 -12.39
C PRO A 178 11.96 13.49 -12.80
N ALA A 179 12.32 14.54 -12.05
CA ALA A 179 11.88 15.92 -12.25
C ALA A 179 10.35 16.14 -12.16
N THR A 180 9.60 15.19 -11.61
CA THR A 180 8.15 15.34 -11.33
C THR A 180 7.89 16.01 -9.97
N GLY A 181 8.78 15.83 -9.00
CA GLY A 181 8.67 16.33 -7.64
C GLY A 181 9.29 15.36 -6.64
N ILE A 182 9.16 15.66 -5.35
CA ILE A 182 9.63 14.81 -4.25
C ILE A 182 8.51 13.87 -3.77
N VAL A 183 8.88 12.69 -3.26
CA VAL A 183 8.01 11.56 -2.96
C VAL A 183 6.78 11.95 -2.15
N HIS A 184 6.95 12.74 -1.08
CA HIS A 184 5.83 13.16 -0.23
C HIS A 184 4.92 14.20 -0.90
N GLN A 185 5.48 15.13 -1.66
CA GLN A 185 4.69 16.14 -2.37
C GLN A 185 3.87 15.49 -3.49
N VAL A 186 4.51 14.65 -4.31
CA VAL A 186 3.83 13.86 -5.35
C VAL A 186 2.75 12.97 -4.72
N ASN A 187 3.02 12.38 -3.55
CA ASN A 187 2.01 11.60 -2.85
C ASN A 187 0.80 12.45 -2.44
N LEU A 188 1.01 13.61 -1.81
CA LEU A 188 -0.09 14.47 -1.36
C LEU A 188 -0.90 15.08 -2.51
N GLU A 189 -0.25 15.44 -3.61
CA GLU A 189 -0.88 16.15 -4.73
C GLU A 189 -1.49 15.22 -5.78
N TYR A 190 -1.02 13.97 -5.88
CA TYR A 190 -1.39 13.08 -6.99
C TYR A 190 -1.71 11.63 -6.60
N LEU A 191 -0.92 11.00 -5.72
CA LEU A 191 -1.07 9.56 -5.43
C LEU A 191 -2.08 9.24 -4.32
N ALA A 192 -2.30 10.17 -3.38
CA ALA A 192 -3.20 9.98 -2.26
C ALA A 192 -4.66 10.19 -2.68
N HIS A 193 -5.48 9.17 -2.45
CA HIS A 193 -6.89 9.19 -2.85
C HIS A 193 -7.86 9.33 -1.66
N GLY A 194 -7.38 9.15 -0.43
CA GLY A 194 -8.18 9.15 0.80
C GLY A 194 -9.05 7.90 0.97
N VAL A 195 -9.77 7.48 -0.07
CA VAL A 195 -10.51 6.22 -0.15
C VAL A 195 -10.10 5.49 -1.42
N LEU A 196 -9.62 4.26 -1.28
CA LEU A 196 -9.28 3.39 -2.40
C LEU A 196 -10.45 2.48 -2.75
N THR A 197 -10.46 2.05 -4.02
CA THR A 197 -11.40 1.04 -4.50
C THR A 197 -10.66 -0.10 -5.18
N ALA A 198 -11.15 -1.32 -5.00
CA ALA A 198 -10.60 -2.51 -5.64
C ALA A 198 -11.70 -3.57 -5.86
N PRO A 199 -11.48 -4.55 -6.75
CA PRO A 199 -12.38 -5.69 -6.88
C PRO A 199 -12.57 -6.40 -5.53
N ASP A 200 -13.83 -6.60 -5.12
CA ASP A 200 -14.14 -7.35 -3.91
C ASP A 200 -14.09 -8.86 -4.21
N PRO A 201 -13.36 -9.68 -3.43
CA PRO A 201 -13.39 -11.14 -3.55
C PRO A 201 -14.80 -11.76 -3.49
N ALA A 202 -15.77 -11.07 -2.88
CA ALA A 202 -17.16 -11.48 -2.84
C ALA A 202 -18.01 -11.02 -4.04
N GLY A 203 -17.37 -10.40 -5.03
CA GLY A 203 -17.99 -9.78 -6.19
C GLY A 203 -18.28 -8.29 -5.97
N GLY A 204 -18.21 -7.49 -7.03
CA GLY A 204 -18.40 -6.03 -6.96
C GLY A 204 -17.12 -5.26 -6.65
N VAL A 205 -17.27 -4.06 -6.11
CA VAL A 205 -16.17 -3.13 -5.79
C VAL A 205 -16.16 -2.86 -4.30
N ALA A 206 -15.04 -3.10 -3.64
CA ALA A 206 -14.81 -2.70 -2.25
C ALA A 206 -14.28 -1.26 -2.20
N ALA A 207 -14.65 -0.51 -1.17
CA ALA A 207 -14.11 0.80 -0.84
C ALA A 207 -13.56 0.80 0.59
N TYR A 208 -12.36 1.35 0.80
CA TYR A 208 -11.67 1.31 2.07
C TYR A 208 -10.69 2.50 2.22
N PRO A 209 -10.31 2.89 3.45
CA PRO A 209 -9.38 3.99 3.67
C PRO A 209 -8.04 3.78 2.95
N ASP A 210 -7.53 4.84 2.33
CA ASP A 210 -6.15 4.87 1.87
C ASP A 210 -5.22 4.78 3.08
N SER A 211 -4.25 3.88 3.00
CA SER A 211 -3.23 3.67 4.01
C SER A 211 -1.99 3.08 3.37
N LEU A 212 -0.82 3.48 3.84
CA LEU A 212 0.44 3.11 3.21
C LEU A 212 1.56 2.96 4.22
N VAL A 213 2.57 2.21 3.81
CA VAL A 213 3.93 2.28 4.39
C VAL A 213 4.88 2.77 3.29
N GLY A 214 5.89 3.53 3.69
CA GLY A 214 6.91 4.06 2.79
C GLY A 214 8.31 3.58 3.19
N THR A 215 9.21 3.46 2.23
CA THR A 215 10.66 3.25 2.51
C THR A 215 11.40 4.58 2.61
N ASP A 216 10.78 5.54 3.30
CA ASP A 216 11.25 6.91 3.51
C ASP A 216 10.66 7.43 4.84
N SER A 217 11.43 8.19 5.61
CA SER A 217 11.15 8.53 7.02
C SER A 217 10.28 9.76 7.22
#